data_AF-A0A6A6NDD5-F1
#
_entry.id   AF-A0A6A6NDD5-F1
#
_cell.length_a   1.000
_cell.length_b   1.000
_cell.length_c   1.000
_cell.angle_alpha   90.00
_cell.angle_beta   90.00
_cell.angle_gamma   90.00
#
_symmetry.space_group_name_H-M   'P 1'
#
loop_
_entity.id
_entity.type
_entity.pdbx_description
1 polymer ?
#
loop_
_entity_poly.entity_id
_entity_poly.type
_entity_poly.pdbx_seq_one_letter_code
_entity_poly.pdbx_strand_id
1 'polypeptide(L)'
;MIIGVASDALSKNLGLFVALPLLTLCLVVYYAPIIVFLVFSRHNGKIVPKESSAGYACVWKQDSWVPAYYALAILTMLWSLTVMIEAQVYVISGTIAQWYFTKEDSAPKRSIRSSLRNAFGPSSGTVCLSGLLICVVRMVRAAVDSARQEDIPGMVNLMLRCCVNALLSAVDFLNKFTINFAAITGEAYCTSARMTYELLKRNLLSAVFVETVSSRLLAGIAFVLSAIYAIVVCAILKGVSNLGVDSYFVAVLAWVLLIVVLGFFIHVLDNVIDTVYICYAIDRDRDEVCKQEVHEVYVHLPISRSHRSPIVPGTPDV
;
A
#
# COMPACT_ATOMS: atom_id res chain seq x y z
N MET A 1 18.27 5.31 -13.04
CA MET A 1 18.50 3.91 -13.45
C MET A 1 17.44 2.97 -12.88
N ILE A 2 17.29 2.83 -11.55
CA ILE A 2 16.23 2.01 -10.90
C ILE A 2 14.81 2.33 -11.40
N ILE A 3 14.45 3.62 -11.43
CA ILE A 3 13.14 4.08 -11.92
C ILE A 3 12.96 3.75 -13.42
N GLY A 4 14.03 3.72 -14.21
CA GLY A 4 13.98 3.39 -15.64
C GLY A 4 13.58 1.93 -15.87
N VAL A 5 14.15 1.00 -15.09
CA VAL A 5 13.79 -0.42 -15.12
C VAL A 5 12.33 -0.63 -14.70
N ALA A 6 11.90 0.02 -13.62
CA ALA A 6 10.51 -0.06 -13.18
C ALA A 6 9.54 0.52 -14.23
N SER A 7 9.94 1.60 -14.92
CA SER A 7 9.17 2.18 -16.00
C SER A 7 9.06 1.27 -17.21
N ASP A 8 10.14 0.57 -17.60
CA ASP A 8 10.09 -0.42 -18.69
C ASP A 8 9.13 -1.57 -18.36
N ALA A 9 9.26 -2.12 -17.15
CA ALA A 9 8.38 -3.19 -16.66
C ALA A 9 6.90 -2.77 -16.65
N LEU A 10 6.62 -1.52 -16.24
CA LEU A 10 5.28 -0.96 -16.24
C LEU A 10 4.76 -0.66 -17.65
N SER A 11 5.61 -0.17 -18.55
CA SER A 11 5.24 0.11 -19.95
C SER A 11 4.82 -1.15 -20.71
N LYS A 12 5.37 -2.31 -20.34
CA LYS A 12 4.98 -3.62 -20.90
C LYS A 12 3.68 -4.17 -20.30
N ASN A 13 3.20 -3.58 -19.19
CA ASN A 13 2.03 -4.03 -18.43
C ASN A 13 1.03 -2.90 -18.14
N LEU A 14 0.75 -2.04 -19.13
CA LEU A 14 -0.16 -0.88 -19.00
C LEU A 14 -1.58 -1.23 -18.54
N GLY A 15 -2.01 -2.49 -18.69
CA GLY A 15 -3.30 -2.95 -18.18
C GLY A 15 -3.48 -2.78 -16.67
N LEU A 16 -2.38 -2.66 -15.90
CA LEU A 16 -2.42 -2.34 -14.46
C LEU A 16 -3.12 -1.00 -14.20
N PHE A 17 -2.95 0.00 -15.06
CA PHE A 17 -3.60 1.31 -14.91
C PHE A 17 -5.13 1.25 -15.06
N VAL A 18 -5.67 0.20 -15.67
CA VAL A 18 -7.12 -0.03 -15.76
C VAL A 18 -7.58 -1.01 -14.67
N ALA A 19 -6.82 -2.06 -14.40
CA ALA A 19 -7.19 -3.08 -13.42
C ALA A 19 -7.28 -2.53 -11.99
N LEU A 20 -6.33 -1.69 -11.57
CA LEU A 20 -6.29 -1.13 -10.21
C LEU A 20 -7.48 -0.20 -9.90
N PRO A 21 -7.83 0.80 -10.73
CA PRO A 21 -9.01 1.62 -10.45
C PRO A 21 -10.31 0.81 -10.57
N LEU A 22 -10.36 -0.22 -11.42
CA LEU A 22 -11.50 -1.14 -11.46
C LEU A 22 -11.69 -1.87 -10.12
N LEU A 23 -10.61 -2.33 -9.50
CA LEU A 23 -10.64 -2.94 -8.16
C LEU A 23 -11.15 -1.95 -7.10
N THR A 24 -10.70 -0.69 -7.15
CA THR A 24 -11.22 0.38 -6.27
C THR A 24 -12.71 0.63 -6.52
N LEU A 25 -13.16 0.64 -7.77
CA LEU A 25 -14.58 0.81 -8.12
C LEU A 25 -15.42 -0.35 -7.59
N CYS A 26 -14.94 -1.60 -7.71
CA CYS A 26 -15.59 -2.77 -7.13
C CYS A 26 -15.74 -2.63 -5.60
N LEU A 27 -14.72 -2.10 -4.91
CA LEU A 27 -14.81 -1.83 -3.47
C LEU A 27 -15.89 -0.79 -3.14
N VAL A 28 -15.99 0.28 -3.92
CA VAL A 28 -17.03 1.31 -3.73
C VAL A 28 -18.43 0.72 -3.94
N VAL A 29 -18.61 -0.13 -4.96
CA VAL A 29 -19.87 -0.85 -5.18
C VAL A 29 -20.19 -1.78 -4.01
N TYR A 30 -19.19 -2.47 -3.46
CA TYR A 30 -19.34 -3.30 -2.26
C TYR A 30 -19.78 -2.50 -1.02
N TYR A 31 -19.40 -1.22 -0.88
CA TYR A 31 -19.83 -0.36 0.23
C TYR A 31 -21.26 0.14 0.11
N ALA A 32 -21.82 0.24 -1.09
CA ALA A 32 -23.17 0.73 -1.30
C ALA A 32 -24.24 0.03 -0.43
N PRO A 33 -24.36 -1.32 -0.40
CA PRO A 33 -25.34 -1.99 0.45
C PRO A 33 -25.10 -1.78 1.95
N ILE A 34 -23.84 -1.70 2.40
CA ILE A 34 -23.49 -1.46 3.81
C ILE A 34 -23.96 -0.08 4.24
N ILE A 35 -23.70 0.95 3.42
CA ILE A 35 -24.10 2.33 3.69
C ILE A 35 -25.63 2.45 3.68
N VAL A 36 -26.31 1.83 2.70
CA VAL A 36 -27.78 1.83 2.63
C VAL A 36 -28.38 1.21 3.89
N PHE A 37 -27.86 0.07 4.34
CA PHE A 37 -28.34 -0.57 5.55
C PHE A 37 -28.02 0.25 6.81
N LEU A 38 -26.85 0.90 6.89
CA LEU A 38 -26.53 1.84 7.98
C LEU A 38 -27.55 2.98 8.06
N VAL A 39 -27.90 3.60 6.93
CA VAL A 39 -28.92 4.65 6.89
C VAL A 39 -30.28 4.11 7.35
N PHE A 40 -30.69 2.94 6.85
CA PHE A 40 -31.97 2.32 7.24
C PHE A 40 -32.02 1.93 8.72
N SER A 41 -30.91 1.44 9.29
CA SER A 41 -30.82 1.07 10.70
C SER A 41 -31.04 2.28 11.63
N ARG A 42 -30.74 3.51 11.16
CA ARG A 42 -30.98 4.75 11.93
C ARG A 42 -32.46 5.01 12.21
N HIS A 43 -33.33 4.52 11.31
CA HIS A 43 -34.79 4.61 11.43
C HIS A 43 -35.39 3.51 12.33
N ASN A 44 -34.60 2.53 12.76
CA ASN A 44 -35.04 1.53 13.73
C ASN A 44 -34.82 2.04 15.15
N GLY A 45 -35.91 2.47 15.79
CA GLY A 45 -35.91 3.00 17.13
C GLY A 45 -37.32 3.29 17.62
N LYS A 46 -37.41 3.75 18.87
CA LYS A 46 -38.66 4.10 19.52
C LYS A 46 -38.54 5.48 20.16
N ILE A 47 -39.64 6.21 20.19
CA ILE A 47 -39.72 7.48 20.92
C ILE A 47 -39.86 7.15 22.40
N VAL A 48 -38.90 7.60 23.20
CA VAL A 48 -38.92 7.42 24.66
C VAL A 48 -38.96 8.78 25.35
N PRO A 49 -39.71 8.93 26.45
CA PRO A 49 -39.66 10.14 27.25
C PRO A 49 -38.30 10.23 27.95
N LYS A 50 -37.63 11.37 27.81
CA LYS A 50 -36.40 11.72 28.51
C LYS A 50 -36.68 12.87 29.47
N GLU A 51 -36.46 12.64 30.75
CA GLU A 51 -36.62 13.65 31.79
C GLU A 51 -35.51 14.69 31.70
N SER A 52 -35.89 15.97 31.72
CA SER A 52 -35.01 17.14 31.74
C SER A 52 -35.42 18.06 32.88
N SER A 53 -34.54 18.95 33.30
CA SER A 53 -34.75 19.90 34.41
C SER A 53 -35.96 20.84 34.23
N ALA A 54 -36.54 20.92 33.02
CA ALA A 54 -37.73 21.70 32.70
C ALA A 54 -38.97 20.86 32.30
N GLY A 55 -38.92 19.52 32.39
CA GLY A 55 -40.04 18.61 32.06
C GLY A 55 -39.65 17.36 31.26
N TYR A 56 -40.65 16.64 30.73
CA TYR A 56 -40.45 15.46 29.87
C TYR A 56 -40.33 15.85 28.40
N ALA A 57 -39.20 15.52 27.75
CA ALA A 57 -39.01 15.69 26.32
C ALA A 57 -39.03 14.34 25.61
N CYS A 58 -39.76 14.21 24.50
CA CYS A 58 -39.72 13.01 23.67
C CYS A 58 -38.43 12.99 22.84
N VAL A 59 -37.58 11.98 23.03
CA VAL A 59 -36.33 11.83 22.29
C VAL A 59 -36.33 10.51 21.52
N TRP A 60 -35.84 10.57 20.29
CA TRP A 60 -35.63 9.37 19.48
C TRP A 60 -34.50 8.53 20.07
N LYS A 61 -34.79 7.28 20.45
CA LYS A 61 -33.80 6.32 20.93
C LYS A 61 -33.73 5.14 19.97
N GLN A 62 -32.56 4.94 19.39
CA GLN A 62 -32.28 3.79 18.52
C GLN A 62 -32.35 2.47 19.32
N ASP A 63 -32.65 1.38 18.62
CA ASP A 63 -32.61 0.06 19.23
C ASP A 63 -31.18 -0.35 19.64
N SER A 64 -31.07 -1.18 20.68
CA SER A 64 -29.77 -1.52 21.29
C SER A 64 -28.78 -2.21 20.36
N TRP A 65 -29.23 -2.81 19.27
CA TRP A 65 -28.37 -3.49 18.29
C TRP A 65 -27.74 -2.51 17.28
N VAL A 66 -28.34 -1.32 17.10
CA VAL A 66 -27.91 -0.36 16.08
C VAL A 66 -26.47 0.12 16.32
N PRO A 67 -26.06 0.53 17.54
CA PRO A 67 -24.66 0.93 17.78
C PRO A 67 -23.64 -0.19 17.52
N ALA A 68 -23.98 -1.44 17.88
CA ALA A 68 -23.12 -2.60 17.65
C ALA A 68 -22.96 -2.87 16.14
N TYR A 69 -24.06 -2.76 15.38
CA TYR A 69 -24.02 -2.87 13.92
C TYR A 69 -23.15 -1.78 13.29
N TYR A 70 -23.27 -0.52 13.74
CA TYR A 70 -22.42 0.58 13.26
C TYR A 70 -20.93 0.28 13.47
N ALA A 71 -20.56 -0.18 14.66
CA ALA A 71 -19.17 -0.53 14.95
C ALA A 71 -18.66 -1.66 14.03
N LEU A 72 -19.44 -2.72 13.84
CA LEU A 72 -19.08 -3.83 12.95
C LEU A 72 -19.00 -3.40 11.48
N ALA A 73 -19.91 -2.55 11.01
CA ALA A 73 -19.91 -2.05 9.65
C ALA A 73 -18.67 -1.19 9.38
N ILE A 74 -18.33 -0.28 10.30
CA ILE A 74 -17.11 0.55 10.21
C ILE A 74 -15.87 -0.34 10.21
N LEU A 75 -15.77 -1.30 11.14
CA LEU A 75 -14.65 -2.24 11.20
C LEU A 75 -14.51 -3.04 9.89
N THR A 76 -15.63 -3.53 9.36
CA THR A 76 -15.64 -4.29 8.10
C THR A 76 -15.21 -3.43 6.93
N MET A 77 -15.69 -2.18 6.82
CA MET A 77 -15.27 -1.25 5.78
C MET A 77 -13.79 -0.90 5.89
N LEU A 78 -13.27 -0.65 7.09
CA LEU A 78 -11.85 -0.37 7.30
C LEU A 78 -10.98 -1.56 6.92
N TRP A 79 -11.40 -2.77 7.30
CA TRP A 79 -10.68 -4.00 6.96
C TRP A 79 -10.73 -4.31 5.46
N SER A 80 -11.89 -4.21 4.81
CA SER A 80 -11.98 -4.44 3.36
C SER A 80 -11.18 -3.41 2.55
N LEU A 81 -11.04 -2.18 3.07
CA LEU A 81 -10.19 -1.16 2.45
C LEU A 81 -8.72 -1.59 2.48
N THR A 82 -8.21 -2.05 3.63
CA THR A 82 -6.81 -2.50 3.71
C THR A 82 -6.59 -3.78 2.92
N VAL A 83 -7.55 -4.72 2.90
CA VAL A 83 -7.49 -5.91 2.04
C VAL A 83 -7.43 -5.53 0.56
N MET A 84 -8.18 -4.51 0.12
CA MET A 84 -8.14 -4.06 -1.27
C MET A 84 -6.79 -3.42 -1.63
N ILE A 85 -6.20 -2.65 -0.72
CA ILE A 85 -4.86 -2.08 -0.91
C ILE A 85 -3.84 -3.22 -1.07
N GLU A 86 -3.85 -4.21 -0.17
CA GLU A 86 -2.93 -5.36 -0.25
C GLU A 86 -3.19 -6.22 -1.50
N ALA A 87 -4.45 -6.34 -1.94
CA ALA A 87 -4.79 -7.03 -3.19
C ALA A 87 -4.21 -6.32 -4.42
N GLN A 88 -4.25 -4.98 -4.44
CA GLN A 88 -3.63 -4.17 -5.50
C GLN A 88 -2.13 -4.38 -5.55
N VAL A 89 -1.46 -4.33 -4.39
CA VAL A 89 -0.02 -4.61 -4.27
C VAL A 89 0.29 -6.02 -4.77
N TYR A 90 -0.45 -7.04 -4.32
CA TYR A 90 -0.30 -8.42 -4.77
C TYR A 90 -0.43 -8.56 -6.29
N VAL A 91 -1.42 -7.90 -6.91
CA VAL A 91 -1.64 -7.96 -8.37
C VAL A 91 -0.50 -7.29 -9.13
N ILE A 92 0.00 -6.14 -8.66
CA ILE A 92 1.17 -5.47 -9.23
C ILE A 92 2.36 -6.42 -9.12
N SER A 93 2.64 -6.93 -7.93
CA SER A 93 3.81 -7.76 -7.67
C SER A 93 3.82 -9.05 -8.49
N GLY A 94 2.68 -9.76 -8.53
CA GLY A 94 2.55 -10.97 -9.34
C GLY A 94 2.70 -10.70 -10.85
N THR A 95 2.18 -9.56 -11.32
CA THR A 95 2.29 -9.19 -12.74
C THR A 95 3.74 -8.89 -13.14
N ILE A 96 4.44 -8.12 -12.30
CA ILE A 96 5.85 -7.75 -12.51
C ILE A 96 6.77 -8.95 -12.34
N ALA A 97 6.50 -9.84 -11.38
CA ALA A 97 7.24 -11.08 -11.21
C ALA A 97 7.20 -11.94 -12.49
N GLN A 98 6.01 -12.11 -13.07
CA GLN A 98 5.88 -12.84 -14.33
C GLN A 98 6.65 -12.17 -15.46
N TRP A 99 6.67 -10.84 -15.54
CA TRP A 99 7.52 -10.14 -16.50
C TRP A 99 9.02 -10.35 -16.26
N TYR A 100 9.43 -10.34 -15.00
CA TYR A 100 10.84 -10.49 -14.59
C TYR A 100 11.39 -11.88 -14.91
N PHE A 101 10.66 -12.93 -14.55
CA PHE A 101 11.07 -14.32 -14.70
C PHE A 101 10.76 -14.93 -16.08
N THR A 102 10.04 -14.22 -16.95
CA THR A 102 9.75 -14.70 -18.32
C THR A 102 10.88 -14.30 -19.29
N LYS A 103 11.31 -15.25 -20.13
CA LYS A 103 12.27 -15.00 -21.21
C LYS A 103 11.71 -14.00 -22.24
N GLU A 104 12.58 -13.20 -22.84
CA GLU A 104 12.24 -12.00 -23.63
C GLU A 104 11.28 -12.21 -24.81
N ASP A 105 11.17 -13.44 -25.33
CA ASP A 105 10.40 -13.73 -26.55
C ASP A 105 8.91 -14.04 -26.32
N SER A 106 8.44 -14.18 -25.08
CA SER A 106 7.04 -14.50 -24.79
C SER A 106 6.37 -13.40 -23.97
N ALA A 107 5.75 -12.42 -24.63
CA ALA A 107 4.91 -11.44 -23.96
C ALA A 107 3.78 -12.16 -23.20
N PRO A 108 3.68 -12.05 -21.87
CA PRO A 108 2.67 -12.76 -21.11
C PRO A 108 1.32 -12.06 -21.27
N LYS A 109 0.61 -12.36 -22.37
CA LYS A 109 -0.70 -11.77 -22.76
C LYS A 109 -1.83 -11.94 -21.72
N ARG A 110 -1.59 -12.68 -20.63
CA ARG A 110 -2.58 -12.95 -19.56
C ARG A 110 -2.04 -12.77 -18.15
N SER A 111 -0.89 -12.11 -17.97
CA SER A 111 -0.24 -12.00 -16.65
C SER A 111 -1.15 -11.38 -15.60
N ILE A 112 -1.73 -10.22 -15.89
CA ILE A 112 -2.66 -9.50 -15.00
C ILE A 112 -3.87 -10.37 -14.61
N ARG A 113 -4.45 -11.09 -15.57
CA ARG A 113 -5.62 -11.96 -15.31
C ARG A 113 -5.26 -13.14 -14.42
N SER A 114 -4.06 -13.70 -14.61
CA SER A 114 -3.55 -14.77 -13.75
C SER A 114 -3.28 -14.26 -12.33
N SER A 115 -2.64 -13.10 -12.19
CA SER A 115 -2.37 -12.47 -10.89
C SER A 115 -3.67 -12.14 -10.15
N LEU A 116 -4.67 -11.60 -10.84
CA LEU A 116 -6.01 -11.37 -10.27
C LEU A 116 -6.68 -12.67 -9.81
N ARG A 117 -6.63 -13.73 -10.62
CA ARG A 117 -7.20 -15.03 -10.24
C ARG A 117 -6.49 -15.63 -9.03
N ASN A 118 -5.18 -15.44 -8.93
CA ASN A 118 -4.39 -15.94 -7.80
C ASN A 118 -4.69 -15.14 -6.52
N ALA A 119 -4.76 -13.81 -6.63
CA ALA A 119 -5.08 -12.92 -5.52
C ALA A 119 -6.46 -13.21 -4.89
N PHE A 120 -7.48 -13.41 -5.72
CA PHE A 120 -8.86 -13.67 -5.25
C PHE A 120 -9.21 -15.17 -5.14
N GLY A 121 -8.29 -16.07 -5.49
CA GLY A 121 -8.48 -17.51 -5.41
C GLY A 121 -7.58 -18.12 -4.33
N PRO A 122 -6.51 -18.82 -4.72
CA PRO A 122 -5.65 -19.57 -3.80
C PRO A 122 -4.97 -18.70 -2.73
N SER A 123 -4.62 -17.46 -3.04
CA SER A 123 -3.90 -16.57 -2.12
C SER A 123 -4.79 -15.54 -1.42
N SER A 124 -6.12 -15.66 -1.56
CA SER A 124 -7.08 -14.76 -0.93
C SER A 124 -6.92 -14.71 0.60
N GLY A 125 -6.67 -15.85 1.24
CA GLY A 125 -6.40 -15.91 2.68
C GLY A 125 -5.15 -15.13 3.10
N THR A 126 -4.08 -15.20 2.30
CA THR A 126 -2.83 -14.45 2.53
C THR A 126 -3.08 -12.94 2.42
N VAL A 127 -3.80 -12.50 1.39
CA VAL A 127 -4.15 -11.09 1.18
C VAL A 127 -5.06 -10.58 2.31
N CYS A 128 -6.07 -11.37 2.71
CA CYS A 128 -6.97 -11.02 3.81
C CYS A 128 -6.25 -10.89 5.16
N LEU A 129 -5.32 -11.81 5.45
CA LEU A 129 -4.53 -11.79 6.69
C LEU A 129 -3.58 -10.58 6.72
N SER A 130 -2.93 -10.30 5.61
CA SER A 130 -2.07 -9.12 5.45
C SER A 130 -2.86 -7.82 5.63
N GLY A 131 -4.03 -7.71 4.98
CA GLY A 131 -4.92 -6.58 5.14
C GLY A 131 -5.43 -6.41 6.58
N LEU A 132 -5.70 -7.52 7.28
CA LEU A 132 -6.07 -7.48 8.70
C LEU A 132 -4.93 -6.95 9.56
N LEU A 133 -3.69 -7.42 9.32
CA LEU A 133 -2.52 -6.97 10.07
C LEU A 133 -2.30 -5.47 9.90
N ILE A 134 -2.35 -4.94 8.68
CA ILE A 134 -2.26 -3.50 8.44
C ILE A 134 -3.41 -2.75 9.11
N CYS A 135 -4.64 -3.27 9.05
CA CYS A 135 -5.79 -2.66 9.71
C CYS A 135 -5.52 -2.51 11.22
N VAL A 136 -5.09 -3.58 11.88
CA VAL A 136 -4.74 -3.57 13.31
C VAL A 136 -3.60 -2.59 13.58
N VAL A 137 -2.53 -2.60 12.79
CA VAL A 137 -1.39 -1.68 12.94
C VAL A 137 -1.85 -0.22 12.86
N ARG A 138 -2.70 0.12 11.88
CA ARG A 138 -3.25 1.47 11.71
C ARG A 138 -4.17 1.88 12.86
N MET A 139 -5.02 0.96 13.33
CA MET A 139 -5.90 1.20 14.47
C MET A 139 -5.11 1.45 15.76
N VAL A 140 -4.08 0.64 16.02
CA VAL A 140 -3.19 0.83 17.19
C VAL A 140 -2.44 2.15 17.07
N ARG A 141 -1.90 2.49 15.90
CA ARG A 141 -1.21 3.77 15.67
C ARG A 141 -2.15 4.96 15.94
N ALA A 142 -3.37 4.93 15.41
CA ALA A 142 -4.37 5.96 15.65
C ALA A 142 -4.75 6.09 17.15
N ALA A 143 -4.85 4.97 17.87
CA ALA A 143 -5.11 4.99 19.30
C ALA A 143 -3.94 5.58 20.11
N VAL A 144 -2.71 5.21 19.78
CA VAL A 144 -1.49 5.74 20.40
C VAL A 144 -1.34 7.25 20.13
N ASP A 145 -1.66 7.69 18.91
CA ASP A 145 -1.62 9.10 18.52
C ASP A 145 -2.75 9.91 19.16
N SER A 146 -3.92 9.32 19.38
CA SER A 146 -5.04 9.99 20.07
C SER A 146 -4.75 10.19 21.56
N ALA A 147 -4.09 9.24 22.20
CA ALA A 147 -3.60 9.36 23.58
C ALA A 147 -2.53 10.46 23.76
N ARG A 148 -2.03 11.05 22.66
CA ARG A 148 -1.12 12.22 22.69
C ARG A 148 -1.80 13.48 23.19
N GLN A 149 -3.10 13.65 22.98
CA GLN A 149 -3.82 14.89 23.30
C GLN A 149 -4.21 15.00 24.79
N GLU A 150 -4.27 13.89 25.52
CA GLU A 150 -4.85 13.85 26.86
C GLU A 150 -3.82 13.69 28.00
N ASP A 151 -2.57 13.30 27.72
CA ASP A 151 -1.57 12.97 28.75
C ASP A 151 -0.48 14.03 29.01
N ILE A 152 -0.19 14.23 30.30
CA ILE A 152 0.93 15.02 30.84
C ILE A 152 2.28 14.41 30.37
N PRO A 153 3.28 15.23 29.95
CA PRO A 153 4.51 14.74 29.31
C PRO A 153 5.44 14.04 30.32
N GLY A 154 5.31 12.71 30.43
CA GLY A 154 6.29 11.84 31.09
C GLY A 154 7.30 11.28 30.09
N MET A 155 8.60 11.40 30.39
CA MET A 155 9.71 10.87 29.56
C MET A 155 9.55 9.37 29.26
N VAL A 156 9.01 8.59 30.21
CA VAL A 156 8.74 7.14 30.06
C VAL A 156 7.63 6.87 29.03
N ASN A 157 6.57 7.69 29.04
CA ASN A 157 5.46 7.56 28.08
C ASN A 157 5.94 7.89 26.67
N LEU A 158 6.80 8.90 26.51
CA LEU A 158 7.43 9.23 25.23
C LEU A 158 8.30 8.09 24.70
N MET A 159 9.13 7.49 25.56
CA MET A 159 10.01 6.37 25.18
C MET A 159 9.21 5.14 24.76
N LEU A 160 8.20 4.75 25.56
CA LEU A 160 7.32 3.63 25.24
C LEU A 160 6.58 3.84 23.92
N ARG A 161 6.06 5.05 23.67
CA ARG A 161 5.40 5.41 22.41
C ARG A 161 6.34 5.33 21.21
N CYS A 162 7.58 5.81 21.37
CA CYS A 162 8.60 5.69 20.33
C CYS A 162 8.88 4.21 20.00
N CYS A 163 9.04 3.36 21.02
CA CYS A 163 9.23 1.93 20.86
C CYS A 163 8.03 1.26 20.16
N VAL A 164 6.79 1.58 20.56
CA VAL A 164 5.58 1.05 19.93
C VAL A 164 5.49 1.49 18.48
N ASN A 165 5.71 2.77 18.16
CA ASN A 165 5.63 3.24 16.78
C ASN A 165 6.75 2.67 15.90
N ALA A 166 7.95 2.48 16.45
CA ALA A 166 9.05 1.80 15.76
C ALA A 166 8.69 0.34 15.47
N LEU A 167 8.14 -0.39 16.44
CA LEU A 167 7.69 -1.77 16.26
C LEU A 167 6.58 -1.87 15.22
N LEU A 168 5.56 -1.01 15.29
CA LEU A 168 4.47 -0.95 14.31
C LEU A 168 5.01 -0.65 12.91
N SER A 169 5.97 0.25 12.77
CA SER A 169 6.59 0.56 11.48
C SER A 169 7.42 -0.60 10.94
N ALA A 170 8.12 -1.34 11.80
CA ALA A 170 8.84 -2.55 11.40
C ALA A 170 7.90 -3.66 10.93
N VAL A 171 6.75 -3.83 11.58
CA VAL A 171 5.71 -4.79 11.16
C VAL A 171 5.10 -4.39 9.83
N ASP A 172 4.78 -3.10 9.65
CA ASP A 172 4.23 -2.55 8.39
C ASP A 172 5.20 -2.76 7.23
N PHE A 173 6.49 -2.43 7.44
CA PHE A 173 7.56 -2.69 6.49
C PHE A 173 7.66 -4.20 6.18
N LEU A 174 7.75 -5.07 7.18
CA LEU A 174 7.83 -6.52 6.94
C LEU A 174 6.61 -7.04 6.17
N ASN A 175 5.40 -6.56 6.48
CA ASN A 175 4.18 -6.96 5.79
C ASN A 175 4.21 -6.54 4.31
N LYS A 176 4.64 -5.31 4.01
CA LYS A 176 4.80 -4.80 2.63
C LYS A 176 5.70 -5.71 1.79
N PHE A 177 6.85 -6.13 2.32
CA PHE A 177 7.74 -7.05 1.59
C PHE A 177 7.20 -8.49 1.58
N THR A 178 6.42 -8.90 2.59
CA THR A 178 5.82 -10.23 2.67
C THR A 178 4.76 -10.42 1.60
N ILE A 179 3.87 -9.44 1.40
CA ILE A 179 2.82 -9.55 0.39
C ILE A 179 3.40 -9.60 -1.03
N ASN A 180 4.45 -8.82 -1.28
CA ASN A 180 5.18 -8.86 -2.55
C ASN A 180 5.82 -10.23 -2.79
N PHE A 181 6.48 -10.80 -1.77
CA PHE A 181 7.08 -12.13 -1.85
C PHE A 181 6.03 -13.24 -2.05
N ALA A 182 4.90 -13.13 -1.36
CA ALA A 182 3.78 -14.06 -1.52
C ALA A 182 3.15 -13.98 -2.92
N ALA A 183 3.16 -12.81 -3.55
CA ALA A 183 2.70 -12.64 -4.93
C ALA A 183 3.65 -13.27 -5.96
N ILE A 184 4.95 -13.26 -5.68
CA ILE A 184 5.97 -13.89 -6.54
C ILE A 184 5.92 -15.41 -6.42
N THR A 185 5.86 -15.92 -5.19
CA THR A 185 6.02 -17.36 -4.91
C THR A 185 4.70 -18.13 -4.86
N GLY A 186 3.58 -17.46 -4.58
CA GLY A 186 2.28 -18.09 -4.37
C GLY A 186 2.12 -18.82 -3.03
N GLU A 187 3.09 -18.66 -2.11
CA GLU A 187 3.12 -19.34 -0.82
C GLU A 187 2.14 -18.73 0.21
N ALA A 188 1.87 -19.49 1.28
CA ALA A 188 1.08 -19.01 2.41
C ALA A 188 1.76 -17.82 3.12
N TYR A 189 0.97 -16.99 3.81
CA TYR A 189 1.47 -15.78 4.50
C TYR A 189 2.63 -16.08 5.47
N CYS A 190 2.49 -17.08 6.35
CA CYS A 190 3.51 -17.39 7.36
C CYS A 190 4.84 -17.84 6.74
N THR A 191 4.78 -18.65 5.67
CA THR A 191 5.95 -19.08 4.93
C THR A 191 6.62 -17.89 4.25
N SER A 192 5.83 -17.05 3.59
CA SER A 192 6.31 -15.84 2.92
C SER A 192 6.96 -14.87 3.91
N ALA A 193 6.34 -14.63 5.07
CA ALA A 193 6.87 -13.75 6.11
C ALA A 193 8.22 -14.23 6.63
N ARG A 194 8.38 -15.55 6.83
CA ARG A 194 9.65 -16.14 7.28
C ARG A 194 10.75 -15.94 6.24
N MET A 195 10.46 -16.20 4.96
CA MET A 195 11.43 -16.04 3.89
C MET A 195 11.80 -14.57 3.70
N THR A 196 10.82 -13.66 3.71
CA THR A 196 11.04 -12.22 3.65
C THR A 196 11.88 -11.73 4.82
N TYR A 197 11.64 -12.22 6.04
CA TYR A 197 12.44 -11.85 7.21
C TYR A 197 13.91 -12.25 7.05
N GLU A 198 14.21 -13.47 6.59
CA GLU A 198 15.59 -13.91 6.36
C GLU A 198 16.27 -13.10 5.24
N LEU A 199 15.55 -12.79 4.17
CA LEU A 199 16.04 -11.96 3.06
C LEU A 199 16.36 -10.53 3.54
N LEU A 200 15.43 -9.92 4.30
CA LEU A 200 15.61 -8.60 4.88
C LEU A 200 16.75 -8.59 5.91
N LYS A 201 16.87 -9.60 6.76
CA LYS A 201 17.97 -9.68 7.74
C LYS A 201 19.35 -9.61 7.07
N ARG A 202 19.50 -10.23 5.89
CA ARG A 202 20.76 -10.24 5.13
C ARG A 202 20.98 -8.95 4.34
N ASN A 203 19.90 -8.27 3.94
CA ASN A 203 19.95 -7.16 2.97
C ASN A 203 19.22 -5.89 3.42
N LEU A 204 19.00 -5.72 4.72
CA LEU A 204 18.13 -4.69 5.30
C LEU A 204 18.47 -3.29 4.81
N LEU A 205 19.76 -2.94 4.84
CA LEU A 205 20.24 -1.62 4.42
C LEU A 205 19.93 -1.34 2.95
N SER A 206 20.07 -2.35 2.09
CA SER A 206 19.77 -2.20 0.67
C SER A 206 18.26 -2.06 0.44
N ALA A 207 17.44 -2.85 1.13
CA ALA A 207 15.98 -2.78 1.03
C ALA A 207 15.44 -1.42 1.49
N VAL A 208 15.86 -0.98 2.67
CA VAL A 208 15.47 0.32 3.25
C VAL A 208 15.98 1.47 2.39
N PHE A 209 17.20 1.38 1.85
CA PHE A 209 17.73 2.41 0.97
C PHE A 209 16.92 2.51 -0.33
N VAL A 210 16.60 1.38 -0.98
CA VAL A 210 15.79 1.37 -2.21
C VAL A 210 14.41 1.96 -1.94
N GLU A 211 13.72 1.50 -0.90
CA GLU A 211 12.39 2.01 -0.55
C GLU A 211 12.46 3.52 -0.26
N THR A 212 13.36 3.95 0.62
CA THR A 212 13.44 5.34 1.05
C THR A 212 13.83 6.26 -0.10
N VAL A 213 14.86 5.89 -0.87
CA VAL A 213 15.37 6.74 -1.96
C VAL A 213 14.36 6.79 -3.09
N SER A 214 13.77 5.67 -3.50
CA SER A 214 12.78 5.66 -4.59
C SER A 214 11.55 6.49 -4.22
N SER A 215 10.93 6.24 -3.07
CA SER A 215 9.74 6.95 -2.62
C SER A 215 9.98 8.47 -2.51
N ARG A 216 11.13 8.89 -1.96
CA ARG A 216 11.49 10.31 -1.84
C ARG A 216 11.77 10.98 -3.18
N LEU A 217 12.46 10.28 -4.10
CA LEU A 217 12.72 10.78 -5.45
C LEU A 217 11.43 10.93 -6.25
N LEU A 218 10.55 9.92 -6.23
CA LEU A 218 9.26 10.00 -6.92
C LEU A 218 8.41 11.14 -6.37
N ALA A 219 8.32 11.28 -5.04
CA ALA A 219 7.61 12.40 -4.42
C ALA A 219 8.20 13.75 -4.82
N GLY A 220 9.54 13.87 -4.88
CA GLY A 220 10.23 15.08 -5.33
C GLY A 220 9.92 15.43 -6.78
N ILE A 221 9.97 14.46 -7.69
CA ILE A 221 9.65 14.65 -9.11
C ILE A 221 8.19 15.12 -9.26
N ALA A 222 7.26 14.48 -8.55
CA ALA A 222 5.86 14.89 -8.64
C ALA A 222 5.60 16.27 -8.06
N PHE A 223 6.27 16.64 -6.97
CA PHE A 223 6.18 17.98 -6.42
C PHE A 223 6.62 19.03 -7.44
N VAL A 224 7.76 18.80 -8.12
CA VAL A 224 8.26 19.70 -9.17
C VAL A 224 7.29 19.78 -10.35
N LEU A 225 6.79 18.65 -10.85
CA LEU A 225 5.83 18.62 -11.95
C LEU A 225 4.52 19.34 -11.58
N SER A 226 4.01 19.11 -10.37
CA SER A 226 2.81 19.78 -9.86
C SER A 226 3.02 21.29 -9.72
N ALA A 227 4.19 21.72 -9.24
CA ALA A 227 4.53 23.14 -9.13
C ALA A 227 4.61 23.81 -10.51
N ILE A 228 5.29 23.19 -11.48
CA ILE A 228 5.36 23.70 -12.87
C ILE A 228 3.96 23.79 -13.47
N TYR A 229 3.15 22.75 -13.30
CA TYR A 229 1.77 22.76 -13.81
C TYR A 229 0.92 23.87 -13.18
N ALA A 230 1.01 24.07 -11.86
CA ALA A 230 0.31 25.14 -11.18
C ALA A 230 0.71 26.52 -11.73
N ILE A 231 2.00 26.73 -12.02
CA ILE A 231 2.50 27.97 -12.63
C ILE A 231 1.95 28.16 -14.05
N VAL A 232 2.00 27.12 -14.88
CA VAL A 232 1.51 27.15 -16.27
C VAL A 232 0.01 27.44 -16.31
N VAL A 233 -0.78 26.74 -15.50
CA VAL A 233 -2.23 26.95 -15.40
C VAL A 233 -2.53 28.37 -14.93
N CYS A 234 -1.84 28.87 -13.90
CA CYS A 234 -1.98 30.26 -13.45
C CYS A 234 -1.65 31.28 -14.55
N ALA A 235 -0.61 31.04 -15.35
CA ALA A 235 -0.20 31.93 -16.44
C ALA A 235 -1.23 31.96 -17.57
N ILE A 236 -1.73 30.79 -17.98
CA ILE A 236 -2.76 30.66 -19.03
C ILE A 236 -4.06 31.34 -18.59
N LEU A 237 -4.49 31.12 -17.35
CA LEU A 237 -5.73 31.70 -16.82
C LEU A 237 -5.68 33.23 -16.75
N LYS A 238 -4.53 33.80 -16.33
CA LYS A 238 -4.31 35.25 -16.39
C LYS A 238 -4.30 35.82 -17.81
N GLY A 239 -3.86 35.03 -18.81
CA GLY A 239 -3.79 35.46 -20.20
C GLY A 239 -5.11 35.31 -20.99
N VAL A 240 -5.93 34.33 -20.64
CA VAL A 240 -7.13 33.95 -21.42
C VAL A 240 -8.43 34.49 -20.81
N SER A 241 -8.50 34.66 -19.48
CA SER A 241 -9.77 34.93 -18.80
C SER A 241 -9.76 36.28 -18.06
N ASN A 242 -10.58 37.23 -18.54
CA ASN A 242 -11.04 38.39 -17.76
C ASN A 242 -12.23 38.04 -16.84
N LEU A 243 -12.45 36.75 -16.54
CA LEU A 243 -13.52 36.26 -15.67
C LEU A 243 -12.90 35.72 -14.38
N GLY A 244 -12.85 36.60 -13.36
CA GLY A 244 -12.00 36.45 -12.18
C GLY A 244 -12.26 35.23 -11.27
N VAL A 245 -13.48 34.71 -11.18
CA VAL A 245 -13.85 33.66 -10.18
C VAL A 245 -13.96 32.27 -10.80
N ASP A 246 -14.63 32.12 -11.94
CA ASP A 246 -14.80 30.82 -12.62
C ASP A 246 -13.46 30.25 -13.12
N SER A 247 -12.56 31.13 -13.55
CA SER A 247 -11.20 30.78 -13.95
C SER A 247 -10.40 30.14 -12.82
N TYR A 248 -10.58 30.61 -11.57
CA TYR A 248 -9.88 30.05 -10.42
C TYR A 248 -10.40 28.65 -10.06
N PHE A 249 -11.73 28.44 -10.14
CA PHE A 249 -12.33 27.15 -9.86
C PHE A 249 -11.84 26.06 -10.84
N VAL A 250 -11.78 26.38 -12.13
CA VAL A 250 -11.25 25.47 -13.16
C VAL A 250 -9.77 25.16 -12.91
N ALA A 251 -8.97 26.16 -12.50
CA ALA A 251 -7.57 25.99 -12.14
C ALA A 251 -7.38 24.98 -11.02
N VAL A 252 -8.13 25.17 -9.93
CA VAL A 252 -8.04 24.35 -8.72
C VAL A 252 -8.50 22.93 -9.05
N LEU A 253 -9.60 22.76 -9.80
CA LEU A 253 -10.07 21.45 -10.19
C LEU A 253 -9.05 20.71 -11.06
N ALA A 254 -8.46 21.38 -12.05
CA ALA A 254 -7.43 20.81 -12.90
C ALA A 254 -6.16 20.42 -12.11
N TRP A 255 -5.73 21.27 -11.17
CA TRP A 255 -4.60 20.99 -10.29
C TRP A 255 -4.86 19.80 -9.36
N VAL A 256 -6.05 19.73 -8.75
CA VAL A 256 -6.46 18.59 -7.90
C VAL A 256 -6.47 17.29 -8.73
N LEU A 257 -7.05 17.31 -9.93
CA LEU A 257 -7.06 16.14 -10.82
C LEU A 257 -5.63 15.69 -11.17
N LEU A 258 -4.73 16.62 -11.47
CA LEU A 258 -3.34 16.28 -11.75
C LEU A 258 -2.66 15.62 -10.54
N ILE A 259 -2.82 16.18 -9.34
CA ILE A 259 -2.23 15.60 -8.13
C ILE A 259 -2.75 14.19 -7.88
N VAL A 260 -4.04 13.96 -8.08
CA VAL A 260 -4.64 12.62 -7.92
C VAL A 260 -4.04 11.63 -8.91
N VAL A 261 -3.97 12.01 -10.19
CA VAL A 261 -3.40 11.18 -11.25
C VAL A 261 -1.92 10.88 -10.98
N LEU A 262 -1.15 11.90 -10.64
CA LEU A 262 0.28 11.77 -10.37
C LEU A 262 0.56 10.96 -9.10
N GLY A 263 -0.23 11.15 -8.06
CA GLY A 263 -0.17 10.34 -6.84
C GLY A 263 -0.45 8.86 -7.11
N PHE A 264 -1.41 8.57 -7.99
CA PHE A 264 -1.68 7.20 -8.43
C PHE A 264 -0.49 6.59 -9.20
N PHE A 265 0.11 7.33 -10.16
CA PHE A 265 1.30 6.86 -10.86
C PHE A 265 2.47 6.58 -9.91
N ILE A 266 2.71 7.46 -8.94
CA ILE A 266 3.74 7.26 -7.92
C ILE A 266 3.47 5.99 -7.13
N HIS A 267 2.24 5.82 -6.65
CA HIS A 267 1.87 4.65 -5.86
C HIS A 267 2.12 3.35 -6.65
N VAL A 268 1.76 3.30 -7.93
CA VAL A 268 2.02 2.13 -8.77
C VAL A 268 3.53 1.91 -8.96
N LEU A 269 4.28 2.95 -9.28
CA LEU A 269 5.72 2.84 -9.51
C LEU A 269 6.50 2.43 -8.25
N ASP A 270 6.13 2.95 -7.07
CA ASP A 270 6.75 2.57 -5.79
C ASP A 270 6.61 1.06 -5.55
N ASN A 271 5.41 0.52 -5.73
CA ASN A 271 5.14 -0.92 -5.61
C ASN A 271 5.89 -1.75 -6.67
N VAL A 272 6.03 -1.24 -7.91
CA VAL A 272 6.83 -1.90 -8.95
C VAL A 272 8.31 -1.94 -8.56
N ILE A 273 8.87 -0.84 -8.06
CA ILE A 273 10.27 -0.76 -7.63
C ILE A 273 10.56 -1.76 -6.51
N ASP A 274 9.69 -1.82 -5.51
CA ASP A 274 9.82 -2.77 -4.40
C ASP A 274 9.72 -4.22 -4.88
N THR A 275 8.81 -4.50 -5.82
CA THR A 275 8.68 -5.84 -6.40
C THR A 275 9.93 -6.23 -7.19
N VAL A 276 10.45 -5.33 -8.04
CA VAL A 276 11.67 -5.58 -8.83
C VAL A 276 12.86 -5.83 -7.90
N TYR A 277 12.96 -5.06 -6.81
CA TYR A 277 13.99 -5.28 -5.80
C TYR A 277 13.91 -6.68 -5.17
N ILE A 278 12.70 -7.13 -4.80
CA ILE A 278 12.51 -8.47 -4.22
C ILE A 278 12.84 -9.56 -5.25
N CYS A 279 12.43 -9.39 -6.51
CA CYS A 279 12.78 -10.33 -7.58
C CYS A 279 14.31 -10.45 -7.73
N TYR A 280 15.01 -9.31 -7.77
CA TYR A 280 16.47 -9.27 -7.78
C TYR A 280 17.09 -9.93 -6.55
N ALA A 281 16.55 -9.68 -5.36
CA ALA A 281 17.07 -10.26 -4.13
C ALA A 281 16.88 -11.80 -4.09
N ILE A 282 15.77 -12.32 -4.62
CA ILE A 282 15.52 -13.76 -4.77
C ILE A 282 16.48 -14.38 -5.79
N ASP A 283 16.63 -13.77 -6.96
CA ASP A 283 17.56 -14.22 -8.01
C ASP A 283 18.98 -14.36 -7.46
N ARG A 284 19.45 -13.32 -6.75
CA ARG A 284 20.77 -13.31 -6.15
C ARG A 284 20.95 -14.34 -5.04
N ASP A 285 19.91 -14.63 -4.25
CA ASP A 285 19.94 -15.71 -3.24
C ASP A 285 19.97 -17.11 -3.87
N ARG A 286 19.49 -17.25 -5.12
CA ARG A 286 19.52 -18.50 -5.92
C ARG A 286 20.75 -18.64 -6.82
N ASP A 287 21.60 -17.61 -6.88
CA ASP A 287 22.73 -17.50 -7.82
C ASP A 287 22.28 -17.58 -9.31
N GLU A 288 21.04 -17.19 -9.59
CA GLU A 288 20.46 -17.15 -10.94
C GLU A 288 20.36 -15.69 -11.44
N VAL A 289 20.58 -15.47 -12.74
CA VAL A 289 20.43 -14.16 -13.38
C VAL A 289 19.35 -14.25 -14.44
N CYS A 290 18.10 -13.93 -14.06
CA CYS A 290 16.98 -13.90 -15.01
C CYS A 290 17.01 -12.64 -15.88
N LYS A 291 17.46 -11.51 -15.32
CA LYS A 291 17.58 -10.21 -16.01
C LYS A 291 18.88 -9.50 -15.68
N GLN A 292 19.74 -9.39 -16.70
CA GLN A 292 21.07 -8.80 -16.56
C GLN A 292 21.03 -7.28 -16.37
N GLU A 293 20.14 -6.57 -17.07
CA GLU A 293 19.94 -5.12 -16.91
C GLU A 293 19.56 -4.74 -15.47
N VAL A 294 18.81 -5.59 -14.77
CA VAL A 294 18.42 -5.34 -13.37
C VAL A 294 19.62 -5.56 -12.45
N HIS A 295 20.40 -6.62 -12.68
CA HIS A 295 21.60 -6.88 -11.88
C HIS A 295 22.61 -5.73 -11.97
N GLU A 296 22.86 -5.16 -13.14
CA GLU A 296 23.79 -4.03 -13.30
C GLU A 296 23.42 -2.80 -12.47
N VAL A 297 22.11 -2.52 -12.36
CA VAL A 297 21.59 -1.40 -11.58
C VAL A 297 21.72 -1.65 -10.07
N TYR A 298 21.31 -2.84 -9.61
CA TYR A 298 21.15 -3.12 -8.19
C TYR A 298 22.45 -3.61 -7.52
N VAL A 299 23.48 -4.02 -8.28
CA VAL A 299 24.81 -4.37 -7.75
C VAL A 299 25.50 -3.18 -7.06
N HIS A 300 25.16 -1.95 -7.41
CA HIS A 300 25.73 -0.74 -6.83
C HIS A 300 25.14 -0.34 -5.46
N LEU A 301 24.12 -1.07 -4.98
CA LEU A 301 23.48 -0.74 -3.70
C LEU A 301 24.39 -1.07 -2.50
N PRO A 302 24.32 -0.28 -1.42
CA PRO A 302 25.03 -0.58 -0.18
C PRO A 302 24.46 -1.88 0.42
N ILE A 303 25.18 -2.99 0.23
CA ILE A 303 24.83 -4.27 0.84
C ILE A 303 25.32 -4.27 2.29
N SER A 304 24.47 -4.69 3.22
CA SER A 304 24.91 -5.04 4.58
C SER A 304 25.89 -6.21 4.47
N ARG A 305 27.20 -5.95 4.64
CA ARG A 305 28.22 -7.01 4.73
C ARG A 305 28.02 -7.79 6.04
N SER A 306 27.08 -8.72 6.07
CA SER A 306 27.03 -9.75 7.11
C SER A 306 26.92 -11.13 6.49
N HIS A 307 28.08 -11.83 6.51
CA HIS A 307 28.36 -13.21 6.11
C HIS A 307 28.41 -13.55 4.60
N ARG A 308 29.61 -13.38 4.01
CA ARG A 308 30.23 -14.50 3.28
C ARG A 308 30.82 -15.44 4.33
N SER A 309 30.22 -16.60 4.54
CA SER A 309 30.99 -17.77 4.95
C SER A 309 30.96 -18.73 3.76
N PRO A 310 32.08 -18.96 3.07
CA PRO A 310 32.15 -20.06 2.12
C PRO A 310 32.08 -21.36 2.94
N ILE A 311 31.02 -22.14 2.72
CA ILE A 311 30.99 -23.54 3.11
C ILE A 311 32.01 -24.24 2.21
N VAL A 312 33.21 -24.46 2.73
CA VAL A 312 34.19 -25.38 2.14
C VAL A 312 33.92 -26.75 2.77
N PRO A 313 33.52 -27.77 2.00
CA PRO A 313 33.53 -29.15 2.49
C PRO A 313 34.99 -29.63 2.47
N GLY A 314 35.65 -29.57 3.63
CA GLY A 314 36.93 -30.25 3.83
C GLY A 314 36.68 -31.75 3.96
N THR A 315 37.11 -32.49 2.94
CA THR A 315 37.22 -33.95 2.92
C THR A 315 38.09 -34.46 4.08
N PRO A 316 37.76 -35.60 4.71
CA PRO A 316 38.65 -36.26 5.65
C PRO A 316 39.73 -37.03 4.88
N ASP A 317 40.98 -36.59 4.98
CA ASP A 317 42.13 -37.35 4.51
C ASP A 317 42.39 -38.52 5.47
N VAL A 318 42.49 -39.72 4.89
CA VAL A 318 43.11 -40.94 5.43
C VAL A 318 44.43 -41.12 4.70
#